data_AF-A0A7W1A1K0-F1
#
_entry.id   AF-A0A7W1A1K0-F1
#
_cell.length_a   1.000
_cell.length_b   1.000
_cell.length_c   1.000
_cell.angle_alpha   90.00
_cell.angle_beta   90.00
_cell.angle_gamma   90.00
#
_symmetry.space_group_name_H-M   'P 1'
#
loop_
_entity.id
_entity.type
_entity.pdbx_description
1 polymer ?
#
loop_
_entity_poly.entity_id
_entity_poly.type
_entity_poly.pdbx_seq_one_letter_code
_entity_poly.pdbx_strand_id
1 'polypeptide(L)'
;MNSTTLLTTIVLALCVSACSKKEDKGDPTSSGASASPSPSTPGATPVAGTPAAAGEDSVVAFARTLDEDKVKKILVYEQEMVQHVDLLVGAAGAMASGGTKAISRDERYKKLGDLTTAAIAKAGITQQDVGSFTQLTSELWAKEMALGGYRQKIADNAPKAEKWKAIEAEAEKLEGGRRFQFLQDRNADRPMGDEEVKIYQAQLAELDEDRKAFAAKYGAPTLALLDKYREPFVAIREKQMAAMMGK
;
A
#
# COMPACT_ATOMS: atom_id res chain seq x y z
N MET A 1 7.13 -13.83 -2.43
CA MET A 1 7.36 -12.37 -2.41
C MET A 1 6.10 -11.74 -1.84
N ASN A 2 6.19 -11.06 -0.69
CA ASN A 2 5.03 -10.54 0.01
C ASN A 2 4.48 -9.31 -0.75
N SER A 3 3.17 -9.28 -0.99
CA SER A 3 2.47 -8.18 -1.70
C SER A 3 2.82 -6.79 -1.14
N THR A 4 3.15 -6.71 0.15
CA THR A 4 3.56 -5.51 0.86
C THR A 4 4.80 -4.85 0.26
N THR A 5 5.78 -5.63 -0.21
CA THR A 5 7.02 -5.08 -0.77
C THR A 5 6.79 -4.52 -2.17
N LEU A 6 5.90 -5.10 -2.97
CA LEU A 6 5.59 -4.59 -4.31
C LEU A 6 4.69 -3.33 -4.26
N LEU A 7 3.78 -3.26 -3.29
CA LEU A 7 2.82 -2.16 -3.07
C LEU A 7 3.52 -0.84 -2.70
N THR A 8 4.48 -0.88 -1.78
CA THR A 8 5.32 0.30 -1.51
C THR A 8 6.14 0.62 -2.74
N THR A 9 6.62 -0.37 -3.50
CA THR A 9 7.40 -0.15 -4.73
C THR A 9 6.59 0.40 -5.89
N ILE A 10 5.26 0.31 -5.98
CA ILE A 10 4.52 0.96 -7.09
C ILE A 10 4.28 2.43 -6.77
N VAL A 11 3.90 2.74 -5.52
CA VAL A 11 3.82 4.13 -5.05
C VAL A 11 5.22 4.77 -4.98
N LEU A 12 6.26 4.04 -4.52
CA LEU A 12 7.65 4.49 -4.59
C LEU A 12 8.22 4.45 -6.01
N ALA A 13 7.86 3.55 -6.93
CA ALA A 13 8.42 3.60 -8.29
C ALA A 13 7.84 4.79 -9.06
N LEU A 14 6.59 5.18 -8.76
CA LEU A 14 6.02 6.45 -9.18
C LEU A 14 6.74 7.66 -8.55
N CYS A 15 7.26 7.55 -7.32
CA CYS A 15 8.02 8.61 -6.65
C CYS A 15 9.55 8.63 -6.95
N VAL A 16 10.20 7.48 -7.17
CA VAL A 16 11.66 7.31 -7.28
C VAL A 16 12.11 7.48 -8.73
N SER A 17 11.26 7.16 -9.71
CA SER A 17 11.54 7.46 -11.13
C SER A 17 11.55 8.97 -11.42
N ALA A 18 11.10 9.81 -10.47
CA ALA A 18 11.19 11.26 -10.52
C ALA A 18 12.48 11.83 -9.88
N CYS A 19 13.34 10.99 -9.28
CA CYS A 19 14.55 11.44 -8.57
C CYS A 19 15.88 10.97 -9.20
N SER A 20 15.90 10.25 -10.31
CA SER A 20 17.15 9.92 -11.01
C SER A 20 17.68 11.12 -11.79
N LYS A 21 18.21 12.12 -11.06
CA LYS A 21 19.08 13.15 -11.60
C LYS A 21 20.41 12.48 -11.91
N LYS A 22 20.88 12.65 -13.15
CA LYS A 22 22.20 12.22 -13.62
C LYS A 22 23.29 12.59 -12.61
N GLU A 23 23.97 11.58 -12.06
CA GLU A 23 25.31 11.76 -11.52
C GLU A 23 26.26 11.93 -12.71
N ASP A 24 26.68 13.17 -12.96
CA ASP A 24 27.87 13.42 -13.76
C ASP A 24 29.06 13.64 -12.82
N LYS A 25 30.18 13.01 -13.19
CA LYS A 25 31.41 12.84 -12.43
C LYS A 25 32.09 14.18 -12.05
N GLY A 26 32.69 14.24 -10.86
CA GLY A 26 33.75 15.22 -10.55
C GLY A 26 33.96 15.48 -9.06
N ASP A 27 34.95 14.81 -8.47
CA ASP A 27 35.53 15.06 -7.13
C ASP A 27 36.65 16.15 -7.24
N PRO A 28 37.30 16.64 -6.16
CA PRO A 28 36.79 17.47 -5.06
C PRO A 28 37.70 18.70 -4.77
N THR A 29 37.22 19.92 -4.49
CA THR A 29 38.02 20.90 -3.69
C THR A 29 37.23 22.09 -3.11
N SER A 30 37.41 22.29 -1.80
CA SER A 30 37.67 23.57 -1.09
C SER A 30 36.64 24.72 -1.07
N SER A 31 36.12 24.95 0.15
CA SER A 31 36.09 26.22 0.92
C SER A 31 35.41 27.47 0.35
N GLY A 32 34.52 28.06 1.17
CA GLY A 32 34.36 29.51 1.25
C GLY A 32 32.93 30.00 1.26
N ALA A 33 32.46 30.43 2.43
CA ALA A 33 31.22 31.16 2.62
C ALA A 33 31.23 32.51 1.87
N SER A 34 30.12 32.86 1.22
CA SER A 34 29.62 34.25 1.18
C SER A 34 28.19 34.31 0.65
N ALA A 35 27.35 35.07 1.35
CA ALA A 35 25.95 35.27 1.05
C ALA A 35 25.75 36.37 -0.01
N SER A 36 24.96 36.09 -1.05
CA SER A 36 24.04 37.06 -1.66
C SER A 36 23.05 36.39 -2.62
N PRO A 37 21.85 36.99 -2.79
CA PRO A 37 20.66 36.31 -3.28
C PRO A 37 20.63 36.27 -4.81
N SER A 38 20.18 35.15 -5.37
CA SER A 38 19.91 35.02 -6.80
C SER A 38 18.92 33.87 -7.04
N PRO A 39 18.25 33.86 -8.20
CA PRO A 39 16.84 34.21 -8.32
C PRO A 39 15.93 32.98 -8.24
N SER A 40 14.65 33.24 -7.95
CA SER A 40 13.53 32.33 -8.12
C SER A 40 13.72 31.41 -9.33
N THR A 41 14.01 30.14 -9.06
CA THR A 41 14.02 29.13 -10.12
C THR A 41 12.55 28.87 -10.52
N PRO A 42 12.20 28.96 -11.82
CA PRO A 42 10.85 28.73 -12.29
C PRO A 42 10.37 27.32 -11.92
N GLY A 43 9.10 27.25 -11.53
CA GLY A 43 8.47 26.08 -10.93
C GLY A 43 8.79 24.76 -11.60
N ALA A 44 9.13 23.78 -10.78
CA ALA A 44 8.80 22.39 -11.08
C ALA A 44 7.29 22.36 -11.31
N THR A 45 6.90 22.31 -12.58
CA THR A 45 5.51 22.06 -12.96
C THR A 45 5.18 20.70 -12.34
N PRO A 46 4.19 20.60 -11.44
CA PRO A 46 3.81 19.30 -10.90
C PRO A 46 3.44 18.41 -12.07
N VAL A 47 4.02 17.20 -12.09
CA VAL A 47 3.71 16.18 -13.09
C VAL A 47 2.21 15.94 -13.03
N ALA A 48 1.50 16.25 -14.12
CA ALA A 48 0.08 15.99 -14.25
C ALA A 48 -0.17 14.48 -14.08
N GLY A 49 -0.70 14.09 -12.92
CA GLY A 49 -1.02 12.70 -12.60
C GLY A 49 -0.62 12.23 -11.20
N THR A 50 0.32 12.92 -10.52
CA THR A 50 0.59 12.63 -9.11
C THR A 50 -0.26 13.57 -8.25
N PRO A 51 -1.20 13.08 -7.41
CA PRO A 51 -1.88 13.94 -6.46
C PRO A 51 -0.82 14.58 -5.57
N ALA A 52 -0.74 15.91 -5.57
CA ALA A 52 0.10 16.62 -4.63
C ALA A 52 -0.33 16.22 -3.21
N ALA A 53 0.63 16.02 -2.31
CA ALA A 53 0.34 15.78 -0.91
C ALA A 53 -0.58 16.91 -0.42
N ALA A 54 -1.76 16.54 0.07
CA ALA A 54 -2.66 17.51 0.66
C ALA A 54 -2.01 18.03 1.96
N GLY A 55 -2.07 19.34 2.19
CA GLY A 55 -1.70 19.88 3.50
C GLY A 55 -2.53 19.19 4.59
N GLU A 56 -1.96 18.97 5.77
CA GLU A 56 -2.63 18.24 6.85
C GLU A 56 -4.02 18.83 7.18
N ASP A 57 -4.14 20.16 7.17
CA ASP A 57 -5.41 20.87 7.34
C ASP A 57 -6.44 20.54 6.26
N SER A 58 -6.00 20.34 5.02
CA SER A 58 -6.86 19.92 3.89
C SER A 58 -7.37 18.49 4.10
N VAL A 59 -6.55 17.59 4.61
CA VAL A 59 -6.96 16.21 4.91
C VAL A 59 -7.99 16.17 6.03
N VAL A 60 -7.75 16.96 7.10
CA VAL A 60 -8.69 17.06 8.23
C VAL A 60 -10.02 17.69 7.77
N ALA A 61 -9.98 18.77 6.98
CA ALA A 61 -11.18 19.39 6.42
C ALA A 61 -11.94 18.43 5.50
N PHE A 62 -11.23 17.71 4.64
CA PHE A 62 -11.80 16.69 3.78
C PHE A 62 -12.49 15.59 4.60
N ALA A 63 -11.82 15.03 5.60
CA ALA A 63 -12.36 14.00 6.49
C ALA A 63 -13.67 14.43 7.16
N ARG A 64 -13.75 15.68 7.64
CA ARG A 64 -14.97 16.24 8.26
C ARG A 64 -16.16 16.37 7.31
N THR A 65 -15.88 16.45 6.00
CA THR A 65 -16.91 16.54 4.96
C THR A 65 -17.05 15.24 4.18
N LEU A 66 -16.41 14.16 4.63
CA LEU A 66 -16.47 12.86 3.99
C LEU A 66 -17.82 12.23 4.30
N ASP A 67 -18.56 11.91 3.26
CA ASP A 67 -19.84 11.22 3.33
C ASP A 67 -19.87 10.03 2.38
N GLU A 68 -20.96 9.27 2.44
CA GLU A 68 -21.13 8.08 1.62
C GLU A 68 -21.14 8.38 0.11
N ASP A 69 -21.65 9.55 -0.32
CA ASP A 69 -21.66 9.95 -1.72
C ASP A 69 -20.23 10.20 -2.23
N LYS A 70 -19.43 10.94 -1.48
CA LYS A 70 -18.02 11.20 -1.83
C LYS A 70 -17.20 9.92 -1.88
N VAL A 71 -17.38 9.00 -0.94
CA VAL A 71 -16.66 7.71 -0.97
C VAL A 71 -17.05 6.88 -2.21
N LYS A 72 -18.33 6.85 -2.58
CA LYS A 72 -18.79 6.18 -3.82
C LYS A 72 -18.20 6.81 -5.07
N LYS A 73 -18.13 8.14 -5.14
CA LYS A 73 -17.48 8.84 -6.25
C LYS A 73 -15.99 8.51 -6.35
N ILE A 74 -15.30 8.43 -5.21
CA ILE A 74 -13.89 8.02 -5.17
C ILE A 74 -13.71 6.55 -5.60
N LEU A 75 -14.64 5.66 -5.27
CA LEU A 75 -14.64 4.30 -5.80
C LEU A 75 -14.77 4.25 -7.33
N VAL A 76 -15.62 5.11 -7.90
CA VAL A 76 -15.71 5.26 -9.37
C VAL A 76 -14.36 5.69 -9.93
N TYR A 77 -13.72 6.70 -9.33
CA TYR A 77 -12.38 7.13 -9.72
C TYR A 77 -11.38 5.97 -9.69
N GLU A 78 -11.24 5.25 -8.57
CA GLU A 78 -10.30 4.12 -8.42
C GLU A 78 -10.56 2.99 -9.44
N GLN A 79 -11.83 2.74 -9.75
CA GLN A 79 -12.22 1.74 -10.74
C GLN A 79 -11.83 2.15 -12.17
N GLU A 80 -11.89 3.45 -12.51
CA GLU A 80 -11.39 3.95 -13.79
C GLU A 80 -9.87 3.92 -13.86
N MET A 81 -9.19 4.18 -12.72
CA MET A 81 -7.73 4.12 -12.62
C MET A 81 -7.15 2.72 -12.86
N VAL A 82 -7.97 1.67 -12.90
CA VAL A 82 -7.54 0.34 -13.39
C VAL A 82 -6.99 0.43 -14.82
N GLN A 83 -7.54 1.31 -15.66
CA GLN A 83 -7.07 1.50 -17.04
C GLN A 83 -5.64 2.09 -17.10
N HIS A 84 -5.21 2.84 -16.07
CA HIS A 84 -3.82 3.32 -15.98
C HIS A 84 -2.85 2.16 -15.86
N VAL A 85 -3.23 1.13 -15.11
CA VAL A 85 -2.41 -0.06 -14.92
C VAL A 85 -2.21 -0.80 -16.24
N ASP A 86 -3.28 -0.99 -17.02
CA ASP A 86 -3.18 -1.64 -18.34
C ASP A 86 -2.26 -0.87 -19.30
N LEU A 87 -2.33 0.47 -19.29
CA LEU A 87 -1.46 1.32 -20.09
C LEU A 87 0.01 1.20 -19.66
N LEU A 88 0.28 1.14 -18.36
CA LEU A 88 1.63 0.99 -17.81
C LEU A 88 2.22 -0.39 -18.10
N VAL A 89 1.43 -1.44 -17.89
CA VAL A 89 1.83 -2.85 -18.10
C VAL A 89 1.99 -3.17 -19.57
N GLY A 90 1.03 -2.74 -20.41
CA GLY A 90 1.11 -2.91 -21.86
C GLY A 90 2.32 -2.21 -22.47
N ALA A 91 2.68 -1.02 -21.97
CA ALA A 91 3.89 -0.32 -22.38
C ALA A 91 5.18 -1.01 -21.90
N ALA A 92 5.20 -1.55 -20.68
CA ALA A 92 6.34 -2.31 -20.17
C ALA A 92 6.55 -3.62 -20.96
N GLY A 93 5.47 -4.34 -21.27
CA GLY A 93 5.50 -5.55 -22.09
C GLY A 93 5.99 -5.29 -23.53
N ALA A 94 5.54 -4.20 -24.16
CA ALA A 94 5.98 -3.81 -25.50
C ALA A 94 7.46 -3.41 -25.55
N MET A 95 8.00 -2.78 -24.49
CA MET A 95 9.44 -2.48 -24.38
C MET A 95 10.28 -3.75 -24.14
N ALA A 96 9.78 -4.70 -23.33
CA ALA A 96 10.48 -5.96 -23.06
C ALA A 96 10.54 -6.88 -24.30
N SER A 97 9.54 -6.82 -25.18
CA SER A 97 9.47 -7.67 -26.39
C SER A 97 10.17 -7.08 -27.62
N GLY A 98 10.87 -5.95 -27.50
CA GLY A 98 11.53 -5.27 -28.63
C GLY A 98 10.57 -4.77 -29.72
N GLY A 99 9.28 -4.61 -29.39
CA GLY A 99 8.23 -4.26 -30.35
C GLY A 99 8.25 -2.77 -30.72
N THR A 100 8.10 -2.47 -32.00
CA THR A 100 8.12 -1.11 -32.61
C THR A 100 6.91 -0.21 -32.28
N LYS A 101 6.07 -0.58 -31.30
CA LYS A 101 4.94 0.25 -30.82
C LYS A 101 5.09 0.68 -29.35
N ALA A 102 6.31 0.91 -28.89
CA ALA A 102 6.53 1.61 -27.63
C ALA A 102 6.12 3.08 -27.81
N ILE A 103 4.93 3.45 -27.31
CA ILE A 103 4.53 4.85 -27.16
C ILE A 103 5.61 5.61 -26.37
N SER A 104 5.93 6.82 -26.84
CA SER A 104 7.02 7.60 -26.25
C SER A 104 6.76 7.89 -24.77
N ARG A 105 7.81 8.21 -24.00
CA ARG A 105 7.65 8.58 -22.60
C ARG A 105 6.66 9.74 -22.42
N ASP A 106 6.76 10.75 -23.26
CA ASP A 106 5.92 11.95 -23.18
C ASP A 106 4.48 11.66 -23.62
N GLU A 107 4.28 10.81 -24.63
CA GLU A 107 2.95 10.36 -25.03
C GLU A 107 2.28 9.50 -23.94
N ARG A 108 3.07 8.70 -23.22
CA ARG A 108 2.58 7.95 -22.04
C ARG A 108 2.14 8.89 -20.93
N TYR A 109 2.95 9.88 -20.58
CA TYR A 109 2.56 10.87 -19.55
C TYR A 109 1.31 11.64 -19.95
N LYS A 110 1.20 12.02 -21.23
CA LYS A 110 -0.01 12.68 -21.74
C LYS A 110 -1.23 11.77 -21.59
N LYS A 111 -1.16 10.51 -22.03
CA LYS A 111 -2.27 9.56 -21.90
C LYS A 111 -2.66 9.28 -20.45
N LEU A 112 -1.69 9.19 -19.54
CA LEU A 112 -1.95 9.06 -18.11
C LEU A 112 -2.64 10.32 -17.54
N GLY A 113 -2.21 11.51 -17.97
CA GLY A 113 -2.88 12.78 -17.63
C GLY A 113 -4.32 12.80 -18.10
N ASP A 114 -4.57 12.51 -19.38
CA ASP A 114 -5.89 12.50 -19.99
C ASP A 114 -6.83 11.50 -19.30
N LEU A 115 -6.35 10.29 -19.00
CA LEU A 115 -7.11 9.28 -18.25
C LEU A 115 -7.42 9.74 -16.82
N THR A 116 -6.47 10.38 -16.14
CA THR A 116 -6.68 10.90 -14.78
C THR A 116 -7.75 11.99 -14.79
N THR A 117 -7.66 12.93 -15.73
CA THR A 117 -8.66 13.99 -15.89
C THR A 117 -10.03 13.43 -16.22
N ALA A 118 -10.10 12.43 -17.12
CA ALA A 118 -11.36 11.76 -17.46
C ALA A 118 -11.96 11.02 -16.26
N ALA A 119 -11.15 10.31 -15.47
CA ALA A 119 -11.59 9.60 -14.28
C ALA A 119 -12.13 10.55 -13.21
N ILE A 120 -11.43 11.67 -12.96
CA ILE A 120 -11.85 12.73 -12.03
C ILE A 120 -13.18 13.33 -12.48
N ALA A 121 -13.30 13.68 -13.76
CA ALA A 121 -14.52 14.25 -14.33
C ALA A 121 -15.70 13.27 -14.26
N LYS A 122 -15.47 11.99 -14.54
CA LYS A 122 -16.49 10.93 -14.47
C LYS A 122 -16.96 10.66 -13.03
N ALA A 123 -16.03 10.71 -12.08
CA ALA A 123 -16.34 10.57 -10.66
C ALA A 123 -17.03 11.83 -10.09
N GLY A 124 -16.89 12.99 -10.73
CA GLY A 124 -17.43 14.25 -10.23
C GLY A 124 -16.76 14.70 -8.93
N ILE A 125 -15.46 14.47 -8.81
CA ILE A 125 -14.62 14.86 -7.67
C ILE A 125 -13.52 15.83 -8.12
N THR A 126 -12.77 16.38 -7.18
CA THR A 126 -11.58 17.18 -7.46
C THR A 126 -10.30 16.36 -7.29
N GLN A 127 -9.20 16.82 -7.87
CA GLN A 127 -7.89 16.20 -7.65
C GLN A 127 -7.41 16.32 -6.19
N GLN A 128 -7.88 17.35 -5.48
CA GLN A 128 -7.63 17.51 -4.05
C GLN A 128 -8.36 16.44 -3.23
N ASP A 129 -9.60 16.08 -3.59
CA ASP A 129 -10.35 15.01 -2.91
C ASP A 129 -9.61 13.68 -3.01
N VAL A 130 -9.07 13.36 -4.20
CA VAL A 130 -8.24 12.16 -4.42
C VAL A 130 -6.99 12.18 -3.54
N GLY A 131 -6.27 13.31 -3.51
CA GLY A 131 -5.07 13.45 -2.68
C GLY A 131 -5.35 13.29 -1.19
N SER A 132 -6.36 13.99 -0.68
CA SER A 132 -6.77 13.90 0.73
C SER A 132 -7.24 12.49 1.10
N PHE A 133 -8.04 11.84 0.24
CA PHE A 133 -8.50 10.48 0.48
C PHE A 133 -7.36 9.45 0.46
N THR A 134 -6.42 9.60 -0.48
CA THR A 134 -5.24 8.72 -0.56
C THR A 134 -4.41 8.80 0.72
N GLN A 135 -4.21 10.00 1.24
CA GLN A 135 -3.47 10.21 2.49
C GLN A 135 -4.22 9.63 3.69
N LEU A 136 -5.52 9.91 3.79
CA LEU A 136 -6.40 9.39 4.85
C LEU A 136 -6.39 7.86 4.90
N THR A 137 -6.52 7.20 3.75
CA THR A 137 -6.55 5.74 3.65
C THR A 137 -5.18 5.09 3.80
N SER A 138 -4.10 5.78 3.41
CA SER A 138 -2.74 5.29 3.64
C SER A 138 -2.38 5.28 5.12
N GLU A 139 -2.80 6.31 5.87
CA GLU A 139 -2.62 6.39 7.33
C GLU A 139 -3.40 5.28 8.04
N LEU A 140 -4.63 5.00 7.59
CA LEU A 140 -5.50 4.00 8.23
C LEU A 140 -5.14 2.54 7.85
N TRP A 141 -5.03 2.24 6.55
CA TRP A 141 -5.02 0.84 6.08
C TRP A 141 -3.64 0.22 5.89
N ALA A 142 -2.55 0.99 5.85
CA ALA A 142 -1.22 0.43 5.59
C ALA A 142 -0.82 -0.65 6.61
N LYS A 143 -1.01 -0.35 7.90
CA LYS A 143 -0.69 -1.27 9.00
C LYS A 143 -1.72 -2.38 9.13
N GLU A 144 -3.00 -2.09 8.92
CA GLU A 144 -4.06 -3.10 8.92
C GLU A 144 -3.85 -4.19 7.87
N MET A 145 -3.48 -3.79 6.66
CA MET A 145 -3.22 -4.73 5.57
C MET A 145 -1.99 -5.58 5.84
N ALA A 146 -0.95 -5.01 6.48
CA ALA A 146 0.22 -5.77 6.91
C ALA A 146 -0.12 -6.83 7.98
N LEU A 147 -1.10 -6.54 8.84
CA LEU A 147 -1.48 -7.38 9.97
C LEU A 147 -2.75 -8.23 9.71
N GLY A 148 -3.30 -8.19 8.49
CA GLY A 148 -4.64 -8.71 8.14
C GLY A 148 -4.89 -10.21 8.40
N GLY A 149 -3.86 -10.99 8.73
CA GLY A 149 -3.99 -12.41 9.12
C GLY A 149 -3.69 -12.70 10.60
N TYR A 150 -3.25 -11.71 11.38
CA TYR A 150 -2.68 -11.98 12.71
C TYR A 150 -3.74 -12.36 13.72
N ARG A 151 -4.90 -11.69 13.70
CA ARG A 151 -6.06 -12.06 14.55
C ARG A 151 -6.47 -13.51 14.30
N GLN A 152 -6.57 -13.90 13.02
CA GLN A 152 -6.92 -15.27 12.65
C GLN A 152 -5.84 -16.28 13.07
N LYS A 153 -4.57 -15.98 12.81
CA LYS A 153 -3.44 -16.84 13.25
C LYS A 153 -3.45 -17.07 14.75
N ILE A 154 -3.67 -16.03 15.56
CA ILE A 154 -3.77 -16.15 17.02
C ILE A 154 -4.97 -17.02 17.40
N ALA A 155 -6.14 -16.78 16.80
CA ALA A 155 -7.35 -17.56 17.07
C ALA A 155 -7.17 -19.05 16.73
N ASP A 156 -6.51 -19.35 15.61
CA ASP A 156 -6.20 -20.71 15.17
C ASP A 156 -5.09 -21.39 16.02
N ASN A 157 -4.34 -20.61 16.80
CA ASN A 157 -3.21 -21.14 17.58
C ASN A 157 -3.66 -21.93 18.80
N ALA A 158 -4.69 -21.46 19.51
CA ALA A 158 -5.18 -22.10 20.73
C ALA A 158 -5.58 -23.58 20.53
N PRO A 159 -6.41 -23.95 19.52
CA PRO A 159 -6.73 -25.36 19.28
C PRO A 159 -5.51 -26.18 18.81
N LYS A 160 -4.54 -25.57 18.12
CA LYS A 160 -3.28 -26.24 17.76
C LYS A 160 -2.43 -26.54 18.99
N ALA A 161 -2.33 -25.60 19.93
CA ALA A 161 -1.58 -25.80 21.16
C ALA A 161 -2.13 -26.98 21.99
N GLU A 162 -3.46 -27.10 22.09
CA GLU A 162 -4.08 -28.25 22.77
C GLU A 162 -3.84 -29.57 22.05
N LYS A 163 -3.97 -29.61 20.72
CA LYS A 163 -3.65 -30.81 19.93
C LYS A 163 -2.19 -31.21 20.04
N TRP A 164 -1.29 -30.22 20.08
CA TRP A 164 0.15 -30.44 20.15
C TRP A 164 0.57 -31.12 21.45
N LYS A 165 -0.08 -30.80 22.58
CA LYS A 165 0.15 -31.52 23.85
C LYS A 165 -0.09 -33.03 23.72
N ALA A 166 -1.13 -33.44 22.99
CA ALA A 166 -1.41 -34.86 22.74
C ALA A 166 -0.36 -35.50 21.81
N ILE A 167 0.09 -34.75 20.80
CA ILE A 167 1.17 -35.17 19.89
C ILE A 167 2.48 -35.36 20.66
N GLU A 168 2.84 -34.44 21.56
CA GLU A 168 4.03 -34.54 22.40
C GLU A 168 3.96 -35.75 23.33
N ALA A 169 2.81 -35.99 23.97
CA ALA A 169 2.60 -37.16 24.83
C ALA A 169 2.69 -38.50 24.07
N GLU A 170 2.32 -38.54 22.78
CA GLU A 170 2.50 -39.73 21.93
C GLU A 170 3.96 -39.86 21.47
N ALA A 171 4.62 -38.75 21.14
CA ALA A 171 6.03 -38.72 20.77
C ALA A 171 6.96 -39.17 21.91
N GLU A 172 6.61 -38.90 23.17
CA GLU A 172 7.36 -39.37 24.35
C GLU A 172 7.40 -40.89 24.49
N LYS A 173 6.45 -41.61 23.88
CA LYS A 173 6.42 -43.08 23.86
C LYS A 173 7.34 -43.67 22.78
N LEU A 174 7.90 -42.82 21.91
CA LEU A 174 8.78 -43.21 20.81
C LEU A 174 10.24 -42.90 21.17
N GLU A 175 11.16 -43.78 20.78
CA GLU A 175 12.59 -43.58 21.02
C GLU A 175 13.37 -43.20 19.75
N GLY A 176 14.42 -42.40 19.94
CA GLY A 176 15.42 -42.07 18.92
C GLY A 176 14.84 -41.48 17.64
N GLY A 177 15.29 -41.99 16.49
CA GLY A 177 14.90 -41.50 15.16
C GLY A 177 13.39 -41.59 14.87
N ARG A 178 12.65 -42.51 15.52
CA ARG A 178 11.19 -42.62 15.34
C ARG A 178 10.45 -41.43 15.94
N ARG A 179 10.90 -40.91 17.08
CA ARG A 179 10.35 -39.69 17.69
C ARG A 179 10.56 -38.48 16.81
N PHE A 180 11.76 -38.34 16.24
CA PHE A 180 12.10 -37.25 15.35
C PHE A 180 11.23 -37.26 14.08
N GLN A 181 11.14 -38.41 13.40
CA GLN A 181 10.32 -38.56 12.20
C GLN A 181 8.86 -38.23 12.48
N PHE A 182 8.31 -38.75 13.59
CA PHE A 182 6.94 -38.51 13.99
C PHE A 182 6.61 -37.03 14.23
N LEU A 183 7.49 -36.28 14.89
CA LEU A 183 7.32 -34.85 15.09
C LEU A 183 7.49 -34.06 13.79
N GLN A 184 8.40 -34.50 12.92
CA GLN A 184 8.61 -33.88 11.61
C GLN A 184 7.38 -34.03 10.71
N ASP A 185 6.78 -35.22 10.68
CA ASP A 185 5.56 -35.52 9.91
C ASP A 185 4.36 -34.68 10.35
N ARG A 186 4.34 -34.24 11.62
CA ARG A 186 3.25 -33.44 12.23
C ARG A 186 3.60 -31.95 12.39
N ASN A 187 4.70 -31.48 11.82
CA ASN A 187 5.17 -30.10 12.01
C ASN A 187 4.16 -29.03 11.55
N ALA A 188 3.22 -29.36 10.66
CA ALA A 188 2.13 -28.46 10.24
C ALA A 188 1.10 -28.17 11.36
N ASP A 189 0.97 -29.10 12.33
CA ASP A 189 0.11 -28.96 13.50
C ASP A 189 0.78 -28.20 14.65
N ARG A 190 2.07 -27.88 14.50
CA ARG A 190 2.82 -27.16 15.53
C ARG A 190 2.21 -25.77 15.76
N PRO A 191 1.93 -25.39 17.02
CA PRO A 191 1.48 -24.06 17.34
C PRO A 191 2.62 -23.06 17.14
N MET A 192 2.24 -21.80 16.91
CA MET A 192 3.14 -20.67 17.10
C MET A 192 3.57 -20.61 18.57
N GLY A 193 4.84 -20.29 18.80
CA GLY A 193 5.38 -20.15 20.14
C GLY A 193 4.79 -18.94 20.88
N ASP A 194 4.81 -18.98 22.21
CA ASP A 194 4.25 -17.92 23.05
C ASP A 194 4.83 -16.54 22.74
N GLU A 195 6.11 -16.46 22.38
CA GLU A 195 6.77 -15.20 22.02
C GLU A 195 6.25 -14.64 20.69
N GLU A 196 6.00 -15.50 19.70
CA GLU A 196 5.39 -15.08 18.43
C GLU A 196 3.95 -14.60 18.64
N VAL A 197 3.17 -15.29 19.48
CA VAL A 197 1.82 -14.87 19.86
C VAL A 197 1.85 -13.50 20.54
N LYS A 198 2.77 -13.27 21.48
CA LYS A 198 2.93 -11.95 22.14
C LYS A 198 3.28 -10.85 21.16
N ILE A 199 4.20 -11.09 20.22
CA ILE A 199 4.56 -10.12 19.19
C ILE A 199 3.33 -9.75 18.35
N TYR A 200 2.56 -10.75 17.92
CA TYR A 200 1.36 -10.50 17.12
C TYR A 200 0.29 -9.75 17.91
N GLN A 201 0.10 -10.09 19.20
CA GLN A 201 -0.81 -9.38 20.09
C GLN A 201 -0.39 -7.92 20.31
N ALA A 202 0.90 -7.66 20.53
CA ALA A 202 1.42 -6.31 20.70
C ALA A 202 1.20 -5.45 19.45
N GLN A 203 1.45 -6.00 18.26
CA GLN A 203 1.22 -5.29 16.99
C GLN A 203 -0.27 -5.00 16.75
N LEU A 204 -1.16 -5.92 17.14
CA LEU A 204 -2.60 -5.69 17.08
C LEU A 204 -3.07 -4.63 18.09
N ALA A 205 -2.49 -4.60 19.28
CA ALA A 205 -2.79 -3.56 20.27
C ALA A 205 -2.32 -2.18 19.79
N GLU A 206 -1.14 -2.10 19.19
CA GLU A 206 -0.63 -0.88 18.58
C GLU A 206 -1.54 -0.41 17.44
N LEU A 207 -2.07 -1.33 16.63
CA LEU A 207 -3.05 -1.01 15.59
C LEU A 207 -4.37 -0.48 16.18
N ASP A 208 -4.84 -1.04 17.29
CA ASP A 208 -6.04 -0.56 17.97
C ASP A 208 -5.83 0.86 18.54
N GLU A 209 -4.63 1.19 19.03
CA GLU A 209 -4.27 2.55 19.44
C GLU A 209 -4.17 3.51 18.24
N ASP A 210 -3.58 3.10 17.12
CA ASP A 210 -3.54 3.91 15.89
C ASP A 210 -4.95 4.23 15.39
N ARG A 211 -5.87 3.27 15.44
CA ARG A 211 -7.29 3.49 15.08
C ARG A 211 -7.99 4.44 16.03
N LYS A 212 -7.69 4.40 17.33
CA LYS A 212 -8.21 5.39 18.30
C LYS A 212 -7.65 6.79 18.02
N ALA A 213 -6.35 6.90 17.74
CA ALA A 213 -5.71 8.15 17.37
C ALA A 213 -6.31 8.72 16.07
N PHE A 214 -6.53 7.87 15.08
CA PHE A 214 -7.20 8.23 13.82
C PHE A 214 -8.63 8.75 14.08
N ALA A 215 -9.42 8.02 14.89
CA ALA A 215 -10.78 8.45 15.25
C ALA A 215 -10.78 9.77 16.04
N ALA A 216 -9.79 10.01 16.88
CA ALA A 216 -9.62 11.29 17.59
C ALA A 216 -9.27 12.43 16.63
N LYS A 217 -8.42 12.17 15.63
CA LYS A 217 -7.96 13.16 14.65
C LYS A 217 -9.01 13.51 13.60
N TYR A 218 -9.69 12.51 13.04
CA TYR A 218 -10.57 12.65 11.88
C TYR A 218 -12.05 12.38 12.18
N GLY A 219 -12.37 11.89 13.37
CA GLY A 219 -13.72 11.59 13.82
C GLY A 219 -14.10 10.11 13.66
N ALA A 220 -14.82 9.58 14.65
CA ALA A 220 -15.38 8.22 14.60
C ALA A 220 -16.30 7.95 13.40
N PRO A 221 -17.15 8.91 12.92
CA PRO A 221 -17.95 8.69 11.73
C PRO A 221 -17.11 8.45 10.46
N THR A 222 -15.99 9.17 10.31
CA THR A 222 -15.05 9.00 9.20
C THR A 222 -14.44 7.60 9.23
N LEU A 223 -13.98 7.15 10.39
CA LEU A 223 -13.43 5.80 10.57
C LEU A 223 -14.46 4.72 10.19
N ALA A 224 -15.67 4.81 10.73
CA ALA A 224 -16.73 3.84 10.44
C ALA A 224 -17.11 3.81 8.96
N LEU A 225 -17.11 4.97 8.29
CA LEU A 225 -17.38 5.06 6.87
C LEU A 225 -16.27 4.41 6.03
N LEU A 226 -15.00 4.66 6.36
CA LEU A 226 -13.87 4.02 5.68
C LEU A 226 -13.87 2.51 5.89
N ASP A 227 -14.15 2.02 7.10
CA ASP A 227 -14.26 0.59 7.38
C ASP A 227 -15.36 -0.07 6.54
N LYS A 228 -16.53 0.57 6.43
CA LYS A 228 -17.66 0.09 5.60
C LYS A 228 -17.26 -0.09 4.14
N TYR A 229 -16.39 0.78 3.61
CA TYR A 229 -16.00 0.78 2.21
C TYR A 229 -14.64 0.14 1.93
N ARG A 230 -13.96 -0.38 2.96
CA ARG A 230 -12.65 -1.02 2.85
C ARG A 230 -12.64 -2.15 1.82
N GLU A 231 -13.56 -3.11 1.92
CA GLU A 231 -13.61 -4.28 1.02
C GLU A 231 -13.78 -3.91 -0.46
N PRO A 232 -14.70 -2.98 -0.84
CA PRO A 232 -14.72 -2.44 -2.20
C PRO A 232 -13.38 -1.90 -2.71
N PHE A 233 -12.64 -1.14 -1.89
CA PHE A 233 -11.31 -0.64 -2.29
C PHE A 233 -10.28 -1.75 -2.41
N VAL A 234 -10.28 -2.73 -1.49
CA VAL A 234 -9.40 -3.91 -1.56
C VAL A 234 -9.64 -4.68 -2.86
N ALA A 235 -10.90 -4.94 -3.22
CA ALA A 235 -11.24 -5.64 -4.45
C ALA A 235 -10.76 -4.90 -5.72
N ILE A 236 -10.85 -3.55 -5.75
CA ILE A 236 -10.31 -2.76 -6.87
C ILE A 236 -8.79 -2.88 -6.92
N ARG A 237 -8.10 -2.79 -5.79
CA ARG A 237 -6.63 -2.94 -5.72
C ARG A 237 -6.18 -4.34 -6.13
N GLU A 238 -6.92 -5.38 -5.78
CA GLU A 238 -6.66 -6.74 -6.25
C GLU A 238 -6.78 -6.85 -7.77
N LYS A 239 -7.78 -6.22 -8.38
CA LYS A 239 -7.89 -6.14 -9.85
C LYS A 239 -6.71 -5.39 -10.47
N GLN A 240 -6.31 -4.26 -9.89
CA GLN A 240 -5.12 -3.53 -10.33
C GLN A 240 -3.86 -4.41 -10.24
N MET A 241 -3.69 -5.18 -9.16
CA MET A 241 -2.58 -6.13 -9.03
C MET A 241 -2.65 -7.30 -10.02
N ALA A 242 -3.84 -7.84 -10.29
CA ALA A 242 -4.03 -8.88 -11.29
C ALA A 242 -3.62 -8.39 -12.68
N ALA A 243 -4.08 -7.19 -13.07
CA ALA A 243 -3.68 -6.52 -14.31
C ALA A 243 -2.16 -6.30 -14.40
N MET A 244 -1.50 -5.89 -13.30
CA MET A 244 -0.03 -5.78 -13.25
C MET A 244 0.69 -7.10 -13.47
N MET A 245 0.12 -8.20 -13.00
CA MET A 245 0.68 -9.53 -13.18
C MET A 245 0.25 -10.20 -14.49
N GLY A 246 -0.51 -9.51 -15.36
CA GLY A 246 -1.00 -10.04 -16.63
C GLY A 246 -1.99 -11.20 -16.45
N LYS A 247 -2.78 -11.19 -15.37
CA LYS A 247 -3.80 -12.20 -15.05
C LYS A 247 -5.21 -11.68 -15.23
#